data_AF-A0A290D327-F1
#
_entry.id   AF-A0A290D327-F1
#
_cell.length_a   1.000
_cell.length_b   1.000
_cell.length_c   1.000
_cell.angle_alpha   90.00
_cell.angle_beta   90.00
_cell.angle_gamma   90.00
#
_symmetry.space_group_name_H-M   'P 1'
#
loop_
_entity.id
_entity.type
_entity.pdbx_description
1 polymer ?
#
loop_
_entity_poly.entity_id
_entity_poly.type
_entity_poly.pdbx_seq_one_letter_code
_entity_poly.pdbx_strand_id
1 'polypeptide(L)'
;MMDVKDLLSRAWAAVVAVFFGAFVLSLAHTAHARVFPECNPAAEAAKFYGAEDADAWVKRVCDAQETAFQTWETNLQKLDIGQQDLSMATNAGNWQAYRDKWAELLPVLKELEAAAVANRNAPGATNILSLYRNDLGLFLQNAGLASAGSLDDFSARILAGLDGERPAAAATAGVNVVQQSVTRGIEFGKGVGTAEADKVLAEYRGQVEQRTAERMEQLGGSTMGGYFGGFGTRIKAAFGGWLFYLVTVCFIGAWMAHKRRQNPVTVGTAVGLAFLVPSVGMLLLLVFAPFIPGWFILAATVAGTVATYLNAGRVFGWLAGVVGSESPTGKRLRILGGTIENLRGQVQPSGPVAAAGAAAAAVDNSSTHPLGSHGSARWGTVDEIRQGGHLVAPGKPGGFALGRVPDALAGMDARFRFVGHVVTVAPTGSGKGIGAVIPNLLDYPGSALVLDVKGENAAVTARARRAPGGRSARRSIRSIRSR
;
A
#
# COMPACT_ATOMS: atom_id res chain seq x y z
N MET A 1 54.58 -61.16 -31.48
CA MET A 1 55.12 -59.80 -31.57
C MET A 1 53.94 -58.83 -31.51
N MET A 2 53.35 -58.66 -30.32
CA MET A 2 52.58 -57.46 -30.04
C MET A 2 53.57 -56.49 -29.43
N ASP A 3 53.68 -55.30 -30.00
CA ASP A 3 54.69 -54.33 -29.60
C ASP A 3 54.32 -53.71 -28.25
N VAL A 4 54.93 -54.27 -27.20
CA VAL A 4 54.71 -53.92 -25.80
C VAL A 4 54.96 -52.43 -25.53
N LYS A 5 55.81 -51.77 -26.34
CA LYS A 5 56.06 -50.33 -26.20
C LYS A 5 54.88 -49.48 -26.67
N ASP A 6 54.14 -49.93 -27.68
CA ASP A 6 53.04 -49.13 -28.23
C ASP A 6 51.79 -49.20 -27.35
N LEU A 7 51.54 -50.34 -26.71
CA LEU A 7 50.42 -50.51 -25.77
C LEU A 7 50.62 -49.72 -24.46
N LEU A 8 51.85 -49.68 -23.93
CA LEU A 8 52.16 -48.98 -22.68
C LEU A 8 52.21 -47.45 -22.85
N SER A 9 52.70 -46.93 -23.99
CA SER A 9 52.76 -45.47 -24.19
C SER A 9 51.38 -44.86 -24.40
N ARG A 10 50.47 -45.57 -25.08
CA ARG A 10 49.13 -45.08 -25.40
C ARG A 10 48.19 -45.16 -24.19
N ALA A 11 48.34 -46.17 -23.34
CA ALA A 11 47.61 -46.25 -22.08
C ALA A 11 48.04 -45.17 -21.07
N TRP A 12 49.33 -44.88 -20.96
CA TRP A 12 49.84 -43.87 -20.03
C TRP A 12 49.50 -42.43 -20.46
N ALA A 13 49.63 -42.12 -21.75
CA ALA A 13 49.28 -40.80 -22.28
C ALA A 13 47.78 -40.48 -22.17
N ALA A 14 46.91 -41.48 -22.35
CA ALA A 14 45.46 -41.30 -22.22
C ALA A 14 45.03 -41.07 -20.77
N VAL A 15 45.63 -41.77 -19.81
CA VAL A 15 45.33 -41.59 -18.38
C VAL A 15 45.78 -40.20 -17.91
N VAL A 16 47.00 -39.79 -18.22
CA VAL A 16 47.53 -38.49 -17.74
C VAL A 16 46.77 -37.31 -18.37
N ALA A 17 46.44 -37.38 -19.66
CA ALA A 17 45.72 -36.30 -20.34
C ALA A 17 44.28 -36.13 -19.80
N VAL A 18 43.60 -37.22 -19.47
CA VAL A 18 42.24 -37.17 -18.91
C VAL A 18 42.26 -36.64 -17.46
N PHE A 19 43.23 -37.06 -16.64
CA PHE A 19 43.34 -36.58 -15.27
C PHE A 19 43.80 -35.12 -15.19
N PHE A 20 44.76 -34.70 -16.03
CA PHE A 20 45.21 -33.30 -16.07
C PHE A 20 44.16 -32.38 -16.69
N GLY A 21 43.46 -32.82 -17.74
CA GLY A 21 42.35 -32.08 -18.34
C GLY A 21 41.17 -31.90 -17.39
N ALA A 22 40.78 -32.95 -16.66
CA ALA A 22 39.72 -32.87 -15.66
C ALA A 22 40.12 -32.01 -14.45
N PHE A 23 41.39 -32.05 -14.04
CA PHE A 23 41.90 -31.22 -12.94
C PHE A 23 41.96 -29.73 -13.31
N VAL A 24 42.45 -29.38 -14.51
CA VAL A 24 42.52 -27.99 -14.96
C VAL A 24 41.13 -27.41 -15.25
N LEU A 25 40.22 -28.20 -15.84
CA LEU A 25 38.84 -27.75 -16.07
C LEU A 25 38.02 -27.65 -14.77
N SER A 26 38.31 -28.47 -13.77
CA SER A 26 37.74 -28.33 -12.43
C SER A 26 38.24 -27.07 -11.69
N LEU A 27 39.39 -26.52 -12.07
CA LEU A 27 39.99 -25.34 -11.42
C LEU A 27 39.65 -24.02 -12.11
N ALA A 28 39.24 -24.03 -13.38
CA ALA A 28 39.10 -22.81 -14.18
C ALA A 28 37.68 -22.22 -14.27
N HIS A 29 36.66 -22.82 -13.64
CA HIS A 29 35.31 -22.23 -13.58
C HIS A 29 34.75 -22.24 -12.16
N THR A 30 35.34 -21.42 -11.28
CA THR A 30 34.56 -20.81 -10.21
C THR A 30 33.69 -19.73 -10.82
N ALA A 31 32.50 -20.10 -11.30
CA ALA A 31 31.40 -19.15 -11.31
C ALA A 31 31.20 -18.73 -9.85
N HIS A 32 31.74 -17.58 -9.46
CA HIS A 32 31.50 -17.01 -8.14
C HIS A 32 29.98 -16.90 -7.99
N ALA A 33 29.40 -17.73 -7.12
CA ALA A 33 28.01 -17.54 -6.72
C ALA A 33 27.94 -16.12 -6.13
N ARG A 34 27.16 -15.23 -6.75
CA ARG A 34 27.04 -13.85 -6.27
C ARG A 34 26.67 -13.86 -4.80
N VAL A 35 27.40 -13.08 -4.01
CA VAL A 35 27.15 -12.96 -2.56
C VAL A 35 25.79 -12.30 -2.30
N PHE A 36 25.36 -11.44 -3.22
CA PHE A 36 24.12 -10.68 -3.15
C PHE A 36 23.08 -11.16 -4.18
N PRO A 37 21.79 -11.12 -3.83
CA PRO A 37 20.71 -11.47 -4.75
C PRO A 37 20.58 -10.41 -5.85
N GLU A 38 20.19 -10.84 -7.05
CA GLU A 38 19.81 -9.92 -8.13
C GLU A 38 18.56 -9.13 -7.76
N CYS A 39 18.48 -7.88 -8.24
CA CYS A 39 17.25 -7.10 -8.15
C CYS A 39 16.11 -7.86 -8.83
N ASN A 40 14.91 -7.82 -8.24
CA ASN A 40 13.70 -8.35 -8.85
C ASN A 40 12.83 -7.19 -9.39
N PRO A 41 12.89 -6.89 -10.70
CA PRO A 41 12.17 -5.75 -11.26
C PRO A 41 10.66 -5.84 -11.06
N ALA A 42 10.10 -7.05 -11.10
CA ALA A 42 8.66 -7.27 -10.92
C ALA A 42 8.19 -6.95 -9.50
N ALA A 43 9.01 -7.28 -8.49
CA ALA A 43 8.71 -6.94 -7.10
C ALA A 43 8.82 -5.43 -6.85
N GLU A 44 9.81 -4.76 -7.48
CA GLU A 44 10.00 -3.31 -7.37
C GLU A 44 8.93 -2.52 -8.13
N ALA A 45 8.45 -3.02 -9.27
CA ALA A 45 7.38 -2.40 -10.06
C ALA A 45 6.09 -2.17 -9.26
N ALA A 46 5.78 -3.08 -8.33
CA ALA A 46 4.61 -2.94 -7.45
C ALA A 46 4.65 -1.66 -6.58
N LYS A 47 5.83 -1.09 -6.33
CA LYS A 47 6.02 0.13 -5.52
C LYS A 47 5.72 1.42 -6.31
N PHE A 48 5.66 1.36 -7.64
CA PHE A 48 5.45 2.50 -8.54
C PHE A 48 4.07 2.49 -9.22
N TYR A 49 3.06 1.93 -8.57
CA TYR A 49 1.71 1.82 -9.13
C TYR A 49 1.12 3.20 -9.51
N GLY A 50 0.77 3.36 -10.79
CA GLY A 50 0.19 4.61 -11.32
C GLY A 50 1.22 5.62 -11.84
N ALA A 51 2.52 5.30 -11.84
CA ALA A 51 3.53 6.06 -12.58
C ALA A 51 3.37 5.84 -14.09
N GLU A 52 3.46 6.90 -14.89
CA GLU A 52 3.52 6.78 -16.36
C GLU A 52 4.85 6.18 -16.84
N ASP A 53 5.91 6.32 -16.04
CA ASP A 53 7.29 5.92 -16.32
C ASP A 53 7.82 4.86 -15.33
N ALA A 54 6.95 3.96 -14.86
CA ALA A 54 7.28 2.96 -13.83
C ALA A 54 8.56 2.16 -14.14
N ASP A 55 8.76 1.74 -15.38
CA ASP A 55 9.95 0.96 -15.78
C ASP A 55 11.26 1.75 -15.61
N ALA A 56 11.25 3.06 -15.85
CA ALA A 56 12.42 3.91 -15.67
C ALA A 56 12.77 4.10 -14.19
N TRP A 57 11.76 4.09 -13.31
CA TRP A 57 11.97 4.13 -11.87
C TRP A 57 12.46 2.80 -11.31
N VAL A 58 11.88 1.69 -11.77
CA VAL A 58 12.32 0.34 -11.40
C VAL A 58 13.78 0.12 -11.82
N LYS A 59 14.16 0.55 -13.02
CA LYS A 59 15.55 0.49 -13.48
C LYS A 59 16.48 1.26 -12.54
N ARG A 60 16.13 2.50 -12.18
CA ARG A 60 16.92 3.31 -11.23
C ARG A 60 17.07 2.65 -9.86
N VAL A 61 16.02 2.01 -9.36
CA VAL A 61 16.09 1.24 -8.10
C VAL A 61 17.06 0.06 -8.23
N CYS A 62 16.93 -0.73 -9.29
CA CYS A 62 17.80 -1.88 -9.49
C CYS A 62 19.26 -1.47 -9.72
N ASP A 63 19.51 -0.41 -10.47
CA ASP A 63 20.86 0.12 -10.73
C ASP A 63 21.51 0.61 -9.42
N ALA A 64 20.73 1.25 -8.53
CA ALA A 64 21.19 1.70 -7.22
C ALA A 64 21.53 0.52 -6.29
N GLN A 65 20.69 -0.52 -6.27
CA GLN A 65 20.95 -1.75 -5.52
C GLN A 65 22.22 -2.46 -6.01
N GLU A 66 22.32 -2.64 -7.32
CA GLU A 66 23.44 -3.34 -7.95
C GLU A 66 24.77 -2.61 -7.70
N THR A 67 24.78 -1.28 -7.80
CA THR A 67 25.97 -0.48 -7.49
C THR A 67 26.42 -0.67 -6.03
N ALA A 68 25.46 -0.68 -5.09
CA ALA A 68 25.76 -0.96 -3.69
C ALA A 68 26.30 -2.38 -3.49
N PHE A 69 25.71 -3.38 -4.14
CA PHE A 69 26.14 -4.77 -4.04
C PHE A 69 27.55 -4.98 -4.58
N GLN A 70 27.89 -4.42 -5.74
CA GLN A 70 29.24 -4.53 -6.31
C GLN A 70 30.32 -3.91 -5.41
N THR A 71 30.01 -2.78 -4.79
CA THR A 71 30.89 -2.12 -3.81
C THR A 71 31.16 -3.02 -2.61
N TRP A 72 30.10 -3.58 -2.00
CA TRP A 72 30.24 -4.43 -0.82
C TRP A 72 30.80 -5.81 -1.14
N GLU A 73 30.53 -6.36 -2.32
CA GLU A 73 31.10 -7.63 -2.74
C GLU A 73 32.63 -7.52 -2.85
N THR A 74 33.12 -6.44 -3.45
CA THR A 74 34.57 -6.17 -3.54
C THR A 74 35.20 -6.04 -2.15
N ASN A 75 34.57 -5.30 -1.23
CA ASN A 75 35.11 -5.09 0.11
C ASN A 75 35.09 -6.37 0.96
N LEU A 76 34.00 -7.16 0.88
CA LEU A 76 33.89 -8.41 1.63
C LEU A 76 34.81 -9.50 1.07
N GLN A 77 35.00 -9.56 -0.25
CA GLN A 77 35.97 -10.47 -0.86
C GLN A 77 37.40 -10.17 -0.42
N LYS A 78 37.79 -8.89 -0.34
CA LYS A 78 39.10 -8.49 0.21
C LYS A 78 39.27 -8.94 1.65
N LEU A 79 38.24 -8.78 2.48
CA LEU A 79 38.27 -9.23 3.88
C LEU A 79 38.33 -10.76 3.98
N ASP A 80 37.62 -11.50 3.15
CA ASP A 80 37.62 -12.97 3.15
C ASP A 80 38.99 -13.55 2.76
N ILE A 81 39.56 -13.07 1.65
CA ILE A 81 40.92 -13.45 1.21
C ILE A 81 41.94 -13.05 2.26
N GLY A 82 41.85 -11.82 2.77
CA GLY A 82 42.73 -11.32 3.82
C GLY A 82 42.64 -12.12 5.12
N GLN A 83 41.45 -12.60 5.49
CA GLN A 83 41.26 -13.45 6.66
C GLN A 83 42.01 -14.78 6.51
N GLN A 84 41.97 -15.38 5.32
CA GLN A 84 42.70 -16.61 5.00
C GLN A 84 44.21 -16.37 5.08
N ASP A 85 44.70 -15.26 4.53
CA ASP A 85 46.11 -14.85 4.61
C ASP A 85 46.57 -14.62 6.06
N LEU A 86 45.76 -13.93 6.88
CA LEU A 86 46.04 -13.75 8.30
C LEU A 86 46.07 -15.08 9.05
N SER A 87 45.16 -16.00 8.73
CA SER A 87 45.13 -17.34 9.31
C SER A 87 46.38 -18.14 8.95
N MET A 88 46.81 -18.10 7.68
CA MET A 88 48.05 -18.73 7.23
C MET A 88 49.28 -18.14 7.92
N ALA A 89 49.38 -16.82 8.02
CA ALA A 89 50.48 -16.15 8.72
C ALA A 89 50.49 -16.51 10.22
N THR A 90 49.31 -16.59 10.85
CA THR A 90 49.16 -17.00 12.26
C THR A 90 49.65 -18.43 12.49
N ASN A 91 49.23 -19.36 11.63
CA ASN A 91 49.62 -20.77 11.74
C ASN A 91 51.12 -20.98 11.45
N ALA A 92 51.70 -20.17 10.57
CA ALA A 92 53.12 -20.18 10.27
C ALA A 92 53.99 -19.45 11.31
N GLY A 93 53.38 -18.73 12.26
CA GLY A 93 54.10 -17.87 13.21
C GLY A 93 54.81 -16.68 12.55
N ASN A 94 54.41 -16.30 11.33
CA ASN A 94 55.02 -15.20 10.58
C ASN A 94 54.34 -13.87 10.94
N TRP A 95 54.82 -13.23 12.00
CA TRP A 95 54.20 -11.99 12.52
C TRP A 95 54.43 -10.78 11.62
N GLN A 96 55.50 -10.75 10.83
CA GLN A 96 55.69 -9.66 9.87
C GLN A 96 54.64 -9.72 8.75
N ALA A 97 54.44 -10.90 8.16
CA ALA A 97 53.39 -11.10 7.16
C ALA A 97 51.99 -10.81 7.72
N TYR A 98 51.75 -11.16 8.99
CA TYR A 98 50.52 -10.81 9.68
C TYR A 98 50.32 -9.28 9.77
N ARG A 99 51.35 -8.53 10.20
CA ARG A 99 51.27 -7.06 10.33
C ARG A 99 51.01 -6.40 9.00
N ASP A 100 51.72 -6.83 7.95
CA ASP A 100 51.57 -6.29 6.60
C ASP A 100 50.15 -6.51 6.07
N LYS A 101 49.61 -7.74 6.25
CA LYS A 101 48.23 -8.04 5.89
C LYS A 101 47.20 -7.34 6.76
N TRP A 102 47.44 -7.20 8.06
CA TRP A 102 46.54 -6.45 8.93
C TRP A 102 46.45 -4.97 8.53
N ALA A 103 47.59 -4.37 8.15
CA ALA A 103 47.64 -2.99 7.67
C ALA A 103 46.85 -2.79 6.36
N GLU A 104 46.80 -3.81 5.48
CA GLU A 104 45.98 -3.82 4.26
C GLU A 104 44.48 -3.88 4.56
N LEU A 105 44.07 -4.65 5.58
CA LEU A 105 42.66 -4.88 5.90
C LEU A 105 42.04 -3.82 6.82
N LEU A 106 42.84 -3.19 7.69
CA LEU A 106 42.34 -2.20 8.65
C LEU A 106 41.56 -1.05 7.99
N PRO A 107 41.98 -0.46 6.85
CA PRO A 107 41.18 0.53 6.14
C PRO A 107 39.81 0.01 5.68
N VAL A 108 39.73 -1.24 5.20
CA VAL A 108 38.46 -1.86 4.75
C VAL A 108 37.52 -2.11 5.93
N LEU A 109 38.06 -2.52 7.09
CA LEU A 109 37.27 -2.66 8.32
C LEU A 109 36.71 -1.31 8.81
N LYS A 110 37.51 -0.24 8.70
CA LYS A 110 37.08 1.13 9.01
C LYS A 110 36.02 1.64 8.04
N GLU A 111 36.13 1.32 6.76
CA GLU A 111 35.10 1.64 5.77
C GLU A 111 33.77 0.95 6.09
N LEU A 112 33.82 -0.32 6.52
CA LEU A 112 32.64 -1.06 6.98
C LEU A 112 32.01 -0.40 8.22
N GLU A 113 32.80 0.05 9.19
CA GLU A 113 32.31 0.79 10.36
C GLU A 113 31.66 2.13 9.95
N ALA A 114 32.35 2.93 9.14
CA ALA A 114 31.88 4.23 8.69
C ALA A 114 30.57 4.12 7.90
N ALA A 115 30.47 3.13 7.02
CA ALA A 115 29.25 2.89 6.26
C ALA A 115 28.09 2.44 7.15
N ALA A 116 28.35 1.62 8.18
CA ALA A 116 27.32 1.22 9.15
C ALA A 116 26.85 2.42 9.99
N VAL A 117 27.75 3.37 10.28
CA VAL A 117 27.38 4.65 10.93
C VAL A 117 26.57 5.55 10.01
N ALA A 118 26.85 5.59 8.71
CA ALA A 118 26.09 6.37 7.73
C ALA A 118 24.69 5.76 7.49
N ASN A 119 24.59 4.44 7.51
CA ASN A 119 23.37 3.69 7.24
C ASN A 119 22.79 3.04 8.51
N ARG A 120 22.68 3.77 9.62
CA ARG A 120 22.27 3.18 10.93
C ARG A 120 20.93 2.45 10.91
N ASN A 121 20.03 2.87 10.03
CA ASN A 121 18.69 2.30 9.90
C ASN A 121 18.65 1.11 8.92
N ALA A 122 19.74 0.85 8.19
CA ALA A 122 19.81 -0.28 7.29
C ALA A 122 19.85 -1.60 8.08
N PRO A 123 19.17 -2.66 7.62
CA PRO A 123 19.33 -4.01 8.15
C PRO A 123 20.81 -4.41 8.24
N GLY A 124 21.20 -5.10 9.31
CA GLY A 124 22.58 -5.53 9.54
C GLY A 124 23.55 -4.44 10.06
N ALA A 125 23.23 -3.14 9.94
CA ALA A 125 24.14 -2.07 10.41
C ALA A 125 24.40 -2.15 11.92
N THR A 126 23.38 -2.46 12.72
CA THR A 126 23.52 -2.64 14.17
C THR A 126 24.45 -3.81 14.52
N ASN A 127 24.45 -4.89 13.73
CA ASN A 127 25.29 -6.07 13.96
C ASN A 127 26.78 -5.77 13.73
N ILE A 128 27.09 -4.95 12.72
CA ILE A 128 28.44 -4.42 12.47
C ILE A 128 28.87 -3.47 13.59
N LEU A 129 28.00 -2.54 13.96
CA LEU A 129 28.31 -1.55 15.00
C LEU A 129 28.50 -2.19 16.38
N SER A 130 27.81 -3.29 16.68
CA SER A 130 28.05 -4.08 17.90
C SER A 130 29.38 -4.81 17.84
N LEU A 131 29.73 -5.37 16.68
CA LEU A 131 31.02 -6.06 16.49
C LEU A 131 32.20 -5.16 16.85
N TYR A 132 32.21 -3.93 16.33
CA TYR A 132 33.32 -2.99 16.47
C TYR A 132 33.31 -2.15 17.76
N ARG A 133 32.30 -2.32 18.63
CA ARG A 133 32.20 -1.58 19.90
C ARG A 133 32.09 -2.45 21.13
N ASN A 134 31.21 -3.44 21.08
CA ASN A 134 30.91 -4.29 22.24
C ASN A 134 31.68 -5.61 22.18
N ASP A 135 31.77 -6.22 21.00
CA ASP A 135 32.27 -7.60 20.87
C ASP A 135 33.81 -7.66 20.82
N LEU A 136 34.50 -6.57 20.44
CA LEU A 136 35.98 -6.50 20.41
C LEU A 136 36.62 -6.89 21.74
N GLY A 137 36.02 -6.47 22.86
CA GLY A 137 36.49 -6.81 24.19
C GLY A 137 36.52 -8.31 24.46
N LEU A 138 35.54 -9.06 23.94
CA LEU A 138 35.46 -10.52 24.12
C LEU A 138 36.61 -11.24 23.40
N PHE A 139 36.93 -10.81 22.18
CA PHE A 139 38.04 -11.40 21.41
C PHE A 139 39.39 -11.15 22.08
N LEU A 140 39.60 -9.94 22.63
CA LEU A 140 40.83 -9.60 23.35
C LEU A 140 40.94 -10.32 24.69
N GLN A 141 39.85 -10.42 25.45
CA GLN A 141 39.84 -11.15 26.73
C GLN A 141 40.22 -12.62 26.56
N ASN A 142 39.71 -13.29 25.52
CA ASN A 142 40.08 -14.67 25.19
C ASN A 142 41.57 -14.82 24.84
N ALA A 143 42.22 -13.75 24.36
CA ALA A 143 43.64 -13.70 24.10
C ALA A 143 44.49 -13.28 25.32
N GLY A 144 43.87 -12.96 26.47
CA GLY A 144 44.57 -12.44 27.64
C GLY A 144 44.97 -10.96 27.53
N LEU A 145 44.37 -10.23 26.59
CA LEU A 145 44.60 -8.80 26.37
C LEU A 145 43.51 -7.96 27.02
N ALA A 146 43.85 -6.73 27.42
CA ALA A 146 42.87 -5.80 27.98
C ALA A 146 41.82 -5.41 26.91
N SER A 147 40.58 -5.12 27.33
CA SER A 147 39.46 -4.81 26.42
C SER A 147 39.65 -3.51 25.64
N ALA A 148 39.24 -3.49 24.37
CA ALA A 148 39.27 -2.31 23.50
C ALA A 148 37.90 -1.64 23.38
N GLY A 149 37.89 -0.31 23.27
CA GLY A 149 36.67 0.50 23.04
C GLY A 149 36.41 0.90 21.59
N SER A 150 37.38 0.68 20.70
CA SER A 150 37.29 1.00 19.27
C SER A 150 38.12 0.04 18.44
N LEU A 151 37.89 0.04 17.12
CA LEU A 151 38.67 -0.77 16.17
C LEU A 151 40.16 -0.39 16.17
N ASP A 152 40.48 0.90 16.33
CA ASP A 152 41.87 1.39 16.43
C ASP A 152 42.57 0.89 17.69
N ASP A 153 41.88 0.96 18.85
CA ASP A 153 42.40 0.46 20.11
C ASP A 153 42.56 -1.06 20.08
N PHE A 154 41.63 -1.76 19.43
CA PHE A 154 41.74 -3.21 19.18
C PHE A 154 42.97 -3.54 18.32
N SER A 155 43.15 -2.82 17.21
CA SER A 155 44.29 -2.98 16.31
C SER A 155 45.61 -2.78 17.05
N ALA A 156 45.73 -1.71 17.84
CA ALA A 156 46.93 -1.44 18.62
C ALA A 156 47.26 -2.58 19.59
N ARG A 157 46.25 -3.14 20.27
CA ARG A 157 46.41 -4.20 21.26
C ARG A 157 46.77 -5.55 20.66
N ILE A 158 46.16 -5.94 19.54
CA ILE A 158 46.55 -7.19 18.88
C ILE A 158 47.99 -7.09 18.37
N LEU A 159 48.38 -5.94 17.78
CA LEU A 159 49.72 -5.74 17.25
C LEU A 159 50.77 -5.71 18.36
N ALA A 160 50.48 -5.10 19.51
CA ALA A 160 51.35 -5.19 20.69
C ALA A 160 51.40 -6.62 21.25
N GLY A 161 50.29 -7.35 21.22
CA GLY A 161 50.20 -8.74 21.66
C GLY A 161 51.04 -9.71 20.83
N LEU A 162 51.33 -9.39 19.56
CA LEU A 162 52.24 -10.16 18.70
C LEU A 162 53.70 -10.16 19.18
N ASP A 163 54.09 -9.16 19.97
CA ASP A 163 55.43 -9.09 20.58
C ASP A 163 55.43 -9.58 22.05
N GLY A 164 54.27 -10.02 22.55
CA GLY A 164 54.07 -10.42 23.94
C GLY A 164 54.20 -11.93 24.19
N GLU A 165 53.72 -12.38 25.35
CA GLU A 165 53.83 -13.78 25.80
C GLU A 165 52.95 -14.76 25.01
N ARG A 166 51.87 -14.27 24.37
CA ARG A 166 50.87 -15.11 23.67
C ARG A 166 50.54 -14.57 22.26
N PRO A 167 51.52 -14.52 21.35
CA PRO A 167 51.36 -13.88 20.05
C PRO A 167 50.32 -14.56 19.15
N ALA A 168 50.26 -15.90 19.19
CA ALA A 168 49.25 -16.66 18.44
C ALA A 168 47.83 -16.34 18.89
N ALA A 169 47.60 -16.15 20.21
CA ALA A 169 46.27 -15.82 20.72
C ALA A 169 45.82 -14.42 20.30
N ALA A 170 46.74 -13.44 20.31
CA ALA A 170 46.50 -12.10 19.81
C ALA A 170 46.19 -12.10 18.29
N ALA A 171 46.96 -12.86 17.52
CA ALA A 171 46.77 -13.02 16.08
C ALA A 171 45.39 -13.64 15.75
N THR A 172 45.00 -14.71 16.46
CA THR A 172 43.69 -15.36 16.33
C THR A 172 42.54 -14.42 16.65
N ALA A 173 42.69 -13.52 17.62
CA ALA A 173 41.66 -12.51 17.91
C ALA A 173 41.40 -11.61 16.68
N GLY A 174 42.45 -11.14 16.00
CA GLY A 174 42.31 -10.37 14.77
C GLY A 174 41.67 -11.17 13.62
N VAL A 175 42.08 -12.43 13.43
CA VAL A 175 41.46 -13.34 12.44
C VAL A 175 39.96 -13.47 12.67
N ASN A 176 39.55 -13.69 13.92
CA ASN A 176 38.15 -13.84 14.30
C ASN A 176 37.33 -12.56 14.04
N VAL A 177 37.91 -11.38 14.30
CA VAL A 177 37.23 -10.11 14.00
C VAL A 177 36.99 -9.96 12.50
N VAL A 178 38.01 -10.22 11.66
CA VAL A 178 37.85 -10.14 10.20
C VAL A 178 36.80 -11.14 9.71
N GLN A 179 36.81 -12.38 10.22
CA GLN A 179 35.82 -13.39 9.87
C GLN A 179 34.38 -12.97 10.24
N GLN A 180 34.20 -12.37 11.42
CA GLN A 180 32.90 -11.85 11.85
C GLN A 180 32.48 -10.64 11.01
N SER A 181 33.42 -9.80 10.60
CA SER A 181 33.17 -8.67 9.70
C SER A 181 32.68 -9.13 8.33
N VAL A 182 33.26 -10.20 7.76
CA VAL A 182 32.75 -10.81 6.51
C VAL A 182 31.34 -11.35 6.72
N THR A 183 31.14 -12.16 7.76
CA THR A 183 29.86 -12.84 8.01
C THR A 183 28.71 -11.86 8.23
N ARG A 184 28.90 -10.88 9.11
CA ARG A 184 27.90 -9.85 9.41
C ARG A 184 27.79 -8.81 8.29
N GLY A 185 28.88 -8.62 7.54
CA GLY A 185 28.96 -7.69 6.41
C GLY A 185 28.06 -8.07 5.25
N ILE A 186 27.78 -9.36 5.05
CA ILE A 186 26.82 -9.83 4.01
C ILE A 186 25.39 -9.33 4.30
N GLU A 187 24.93 -9.45 5.55
CA GLU A 187 23.60 -8.95 5.93
C GLU A 187 23.54 -7.41 5.83
N PHE A 188 24.61 -6.75 6.28
CA PHE A 188 24.73 -5.30 6.16
C PHE A 188 24.74 -4.82 4.70
N GLY A 189 25.49 -5.46 3.80
CA GLY A 189 25.52 -5.11 2.38
C GLY A 189 24.15 -5.23 1.71
N LYS A 190 23.35 -6.25 2.08
CA LYS A 190 21.94 -6.37 1.67
C LYS A 190 21.12 -5.18 2.18
N GLY A 191 21.31 -4.81 3.44
CA GLY A 191 20.65 -3.66 4.05
C GLY A 191 21.00 -2.33 3.37
N VAL A 192 22.28 -2.12 3.00
CA VAL A 192 22.69 -0.92 2.26
C VAL A 192 22.03 -0.86 0.90
N GLY A 193 21.98 -1.98 0.14
CA GLY A 193 21.26 -2.02 -1.12
C GLY A 193 19.78 -1.64 -0.97
N THR A 194 19.10 -2.12 0.09
CA THR A 194 17.72 -1.69 0.38
C THR A 194 17.61 -0.21 0.74
N ALA A 195 18.58 0.34 1.46
CA ALA A 195 18.59 1.76 1.82
C ALA A 195 18.80 2.66 0.60
N GLU A 196 19.64 2.27 -0.35
CA GLU A 196 19.82 3.00 -1.62
C GLU A 196 18.56 2.95 -2.50
N ALA A 197 17.90 1.80 -2.57
CA ALA A 197 16.60 1.67 -3.23
C ALA A 197 15.54 2.60 -2.63
N ASP A 198 15.50 2.70 -1.30
CA ASP A 198 14.55 3.55 -0.58
C ASP A 198 14.78 5.05 -0.83
N LYS A 199 16.02 5.49 -1.13
CA LYS A 199 16.29 6.87 -1.54
C LYS A 199 15.62 7.20 -2.88
N VAL A 200 15.71 6.29 -3.85
CA VAL A 200 15.04 6.45 -5.16
C VAL A 200 13.52 6.47 -4.99
N LEU A 201 12.97 5.63 -4.11
CA LEU A 201 11.54 5.64 -3.77
C LEU A 201 11.11 6.95 -3.09
N ALA A 202 11.95 7.51 -2.22
CA ALA A 202 11.69 8.80 -1.58
C ALA A 202 11.69 9.95 -2.61
N GLU A 203 12.60 9.92 -3.58
CA GLU A 203 12.63 10.88 -4.69
C GLU A 203 11.32 10.82 -5.50
N TYR A 204 10.89 9.61 -5.88
CA TYR A 204 9.62 9.42 -6.59
C TYR A 204 8.42 9.96 -5.79
N ARG A 205 8.32 9.62 -4.50
CA ARG A 205 7.24 10.13 -3.63
C ARG A 205 7.24 11.65 -3.55
N GLY A 206 8.41 12.27 -3.44
CA GLY A 206 8.55 13.73 -3.46
C GLY A 206 8.01 14.35 -4.76
N GLN A 207 8.30 13.74 -5.92
CA GLN A 207 7.75 14.21 -7.19
C GLN A 207 6.23 14.06 -7.27
N VAL A 208 5.68 12.96 -6.76
CA VAL A 208 4.22 12.74 -6.73
C VAL A 208 3.53 13.74 -5.82
N GLU A 209 4.08 14.03 -4.64
CA GLU A 209 3.56 15.04 -3.72
C GLU A 209 3.58 16.44 -4.34
N GLN A 210 4.66 16.82 -5.02
CA GLN A 210 4.76 18.08 -5.75
C GLN A 210 3.70 18.19 -6.85
N ARG A 211 3.60 17.19 -7.75
CA ARG A 211 2.56 17.18 -8.80
C ARG A 211 1.15 17.23 -8.22
N THR A 212 0.92 16.57 -7.08
CA THR A 212 -0.39 16.58 -6.42
C THR A 212 -0.68 17.96 -5.82
N ALA A 213 0.30 18.60 -5.19
CA ALA A 213 0.18 19.95 -4.64
C ALA A 213 -0.11 20.98 -5.75
N GLU A 214 0.64 20.93 -6.86
CA GLU A 214 0.40 21.78 -8.03
C GLU A 214 -1.01 21.57 -8.61
N ARG A 215 -1.44 20.31 -8.74
CA ARG A 215 -2.79 19.98 -9.22
C ARG A 215 -3.88 20.48 -8.26
N MET A 216 -3.65 20.41 -6.95
CA MET A 216 -4.58 20.93 -5.95
C MET A 216 -4.65 22.47 -5.99
N GLU A 217 -3.53 23.15 -6.22
CA GLU A 217 -3.52 24.60 -6.42
C GLU A 217 -4.30 25.01 -7.68
N GLN A 218 -4.09 24.30 -8.79
CA GLN A 218 -4.83 24.51 -10.05
C GLN A 218 -6.34 24.27 -9.91
N LEU A 219 -6.75 23.28 -9.11
CA LEU A 219 -8.17 22.98 -8.87
C LEU A 219 -8.80 23.93 -7.84
N GLY A 220 -8.04 24.39 -6.85
CA GLY A 220 -8.52 25.29 -5.80
C GLY A 220 -8.79 26.72 -6.28
N GLY A 221 -8.12 27.17 -7.36
CA GLY A 221 -8.35 28.49 -7.95
C GLY A 221 -8.01 29.65 -7.00
N SER A 222 -7.18 29.42 -5.99
CA SER A 222 -6.78 30.40 -4.97
C SER A 222 -5.73 31.41 -5.47
N THR A 223 -5.14 31.16 -6.64
CA THR A 223 -4.23 32.06 -7.34
C THR A 223 -4.82 32.44 -8.71
N MET A 224 -4.54 33.66 -9.20
CA MET A 224 -5.02 34.14 -10.51
C MET A 224 -4.62 33.20 -11.65
N GLY A 225 -3.40 32.66 -11.61
CA GLY A 225 -2.92 31.67 -12.57
C GLY A 225 -3.65 30.32 -12.47
N GLY A 226 -3.90 29.82 -11.25
CA GLY A 226 -4.65 28.58 -11.02
C GLY A 226 -6.13 28.70 -11.42
N TYR A 227 -6.76 29.85 -11.18
CA TYR A 227 -8.14 30.11 -11.59
C TYR A 227 -8.30 30.00 -13.11
N PHE A 228 -7.53 30.72 -13.91
CA PHE A 228 -7.68 30.65 -15.37
C PHE A 228 -7.12 29.33 -15.95
N GLY A 229 -6.03 28.79 -15.42
CA GLY A 229 -5.44 27.52 -15.86
C GLY A 229 -6.35 26.30 -15.63
N GLY A 230 -7.07 26.27 -14.51
CA GLY A 230 -7.98 25.17 -14.17
C GLY A 230 -9.38 25.27 -14.79
N PHE A 231 -9.70 26.35 -15.52
CA PHE A 231 -11.07 26.63 -16.01
C PHE A 231 -11.62 25.52 -16.93
N GLY A 232 -10.86 25.08 -17.93
CA GLY A 232 -11.29 24.03 -18.87
C GLY A 232 -11.49 22.67 -18.20
N THR A 233 -10.65 22.34 -17.23
CA THR A 233 -10.77 21.11 -16.43
C THR A 233 -12.01 21.13 -15.54
N ARG A 234 -12.33 22.28 -14.93
CA ARG A 234 -13.54 22.46 -14.11
C ARG A 234 -14.82 22.32 -14.93
N ILE A 235 -14.86 22.86 -16.15
CA ILE A 235 -16.00 22.66 -17.07
C ILE A 235 -16.20 21.16 -17.33
N LYS A 236 -15.16 20.45 -17.79
CA LYS A 236 -15.29 19.02 -18.09
C LYS A 236 -15.73 18.21 -16.87
N ALA A 237 -15.16 18.48 -15.70
CA ALA A 237 -15.53 17.81 -14.45
C ALA A 237 -16.98 18.10 -14.03
N ALA A 238 -17.43 19.35 -14.13
CA ALA A 238 -18.79 19.75 -13.76
C ALA A 238 -19.84 19.12 -14.69
N PHE A 239 -19.61 19.11 -16.01
CA PHE A 239 -20.50 18.46 -16.98
C PHE A 239 -20.53 16.93 -16.81
N GLY A 240 -19.38 16.30 -16.56
CA GLY A 240 -19.30 14.85 -16.28
C GLY A 240 -20.11 14.44 -15.04
N GLY A 241 -20.02 15.22 -13.96
CA GLY A 241 -20.82 14.98 -12.75
C GLY A 241 -22.30 15.31 -12.90
N TRP A 242 -22.66 16.33 -13.69
CA TRP A 242 -24.04 16.81 -13.83
C TRP A 242 -25.01 15.75 -14.38
N LEU A 243 -24.61 15.02 -15.42
CA LEU A 243 -25.44 13.94 -15.98
C LEU A 243 -25.70 12.84 -14.93
N PHE A 244 -24.67 12.49 -14.16
CA PHE A 244 -24.78 11.52 -13.08
C PHE A 244 -25.76 11.99 -12.00
N TYR A 245 -25.71 13.26 -11.59
CA TYR A 245 -26.65 13.83 -10.62
C TYR A 245 -28.10 13.83 -11.15
N LEU A 246 -28.31 14.21 -12.41
CA LEU A 246 -29.64 14.21 -13.04
C LEU A 246 -30.26 12.80 -13.03
N VAL A 247 -29.50 11.78 -13.46
CA VAL A 247 -29.97 10.38 -13.47
C VAL A 247 -30.27 9.90 -12.05
N THR A 248 -29.39 10.21 -11.09
CA THR A 248 -29.56 9.83 -9.69
C THR A 248 -30.84 10.43 -9.10
N VAL A 249 -31.11 11.70 -9.37
CA VAL A 249 -32.30 12.41 -8.88
C VAL A 249 -33.59 11.85 -9.50
N CYS A 250 -33.59 11.56 -10.80
CA CYS A 250 -34.72 10.87 -11.46
C CYS A 250 -34.98 9.48 -10.87
N PHE A 251 -33.91 8.72 -10.60
CA PHE A 251 -34.00 7.38 -10.01
C PHE A 251 -34.56 7.42 -8.59
N ILE A 252 -34.11 8.36 -7.75
CA ILE A 252 -34.63 8.57 -6.39
C ILE A 252 -36.12 8.93 -6.45
N GLY A 253 -36.52 9.82 -7.38
CA GLY A 253 -37.92 10.18 -7.61
C GLY A 253 -38.78 8.98 -7.97
N ALA A 254 -38.33 8.16 -8.94
CA ALA A 254 -39.02 6.95 -9.36
C ALA A 254 -39.12 5.90 -8.23
N TRP A 255 -38.05 5.73 -7.45
CA TRP A 255 -38.02 4.81 -6.31
C TRP A 255 -38.98 5.22 -5.19
N MET A 256 -39.03 6.51 -4.85
CA MET A 256 -39.99 7.03 -3.88
C MET A 256 -41.43 6.84 -4.34
N ALA A 257 -41.71 7.06 -5.63
CA ALA A 257 -43.03 6.86 -6.21
C ALA A 257 -43.47 5.39 -6.19
N HIS A 258 -42.55 4.47 -6.52
CA HIS A 258 -42.81 3.03 -6.39
C HIS A 258 -43.18 2.66 -4.95
N LYS A 259 -42.44 3.18 -3.95
CA LYS A 259 -42.75 2.94 -2.53
C LYS A 259 -44.10 3.53 -2.09
N ARG A 260 -44.56 4.61 -2.73
CA ARG A 260 -45.85 5.27 -2.48
C ARG A 260 -46.99 4.80 -3.39
N ARG A 261 -46.79 3.75 -4.20
CA ARG A 261 -47.74 3.24 -5.20
C ARG A 261 -48.24 4.28 -6.21
N GLN A 262 -47.36 5.20 -6.60
CA GLN A 262 -47.58 6.21 -7.63
C GLN A 262 -46.88 5.78 -8.92
N ASN A 263 -47.22 6.38 -10.06
CA ASN A 263 -46.56 6.07 -11.32
C ASN A 263 -45.08 6.57 -11.29
N PRO A 264 -44.09 5.65 -11.31
CA PRO A 264 -42.68 6.00 -11.13
C PRO A 264 -42.13 6.88 -12.25
N VAL A 265 -42.68 6.76 -13.47
CA VAL A 265 -42.26 7.58 -14.61
C VAL A 265 -42.69 9.03 -14.40
N THR A 266 -43.94 9.27 -13.99
CA THR A 266 -44.48 10.63 -13.80
C THR A 266 -43.77 11.42 -12.69
N VAL A 267 -43.48 10.76 -11.55
CA VAL A 267 -42.78 11.40 -10.44
C VAL A 267 -41.30 11.55 -10.76
N GLY A 268 -40.67 10.55 -11.38
CA GLY A 268 -39.29 10.62 -11.82
C GLY A 268 -39.04 11.77 -12.79
N THR A 269 -39.90 11.95 -13.79
CA THR A 269 -39.80 13.05 -14.76
C THR A 269 -40.07 14.40 -14.12
N ALA A 270 -41.07 14.53 -13.23
CA ALA A 270 -41.34 15.77 -12.51
C ALA A 270 -40.18 16.22 -11.61
N VAL A 271 -39.54 15.28 -10.90
CA VAL A 271 -38.37 15.56 -10.06
C VAL A 271 -37.15 15.91 -10.92
N GLY A 272 -36.94 15.21 -12.05
CA GLY A 272 -35.89 15.53 -13.01
C GLY A 272 -36.02 16.94 -13.61
N LEU A 273 -37.23 17.32 -14.03
CA LEU A 273 -37.54 18.67 -14.51
C LEU A 273 -37.32 19.73 -13.42
N ALA A 274 -37.68 19.44 -12.17
CA ALA A 274 -37.45 20.34 -11.04
C ALA A 274 -35.95 20.52 -10.71
N PHE A 275 -35.10 19.54 -11.04
CA PHE A 275 -33.66 19.60 -10.82
C PHE A 275 -32.94 20.48 -11.87
N LEU A 276 -33.42 20.52 -13.11
CA LEU A 276 -32.75 21.22 -14.20
C LEU A 276 -32.44 22.68 -13.86
N VAL A 277 -33.39 23.42 -13.27
CA VAL A 277 -33.21 24.84 -12.96
C VAL A 277 -32.16 25.09 -11.86
N PRO A 278 -32.25 24.50 -10.66
CA PRO A 278 -31.18 24.55 -9.66
C PRO A 278 -29.83 24.05 -10.17
N SER A 279 -29.82 23.04 -11.05
CA SER A 279 -28.59 22.43 -11.54
C SER A 279 -27.78 23.34 -12.48
N VAL A 280 -28.43 24.29 -13.18
CA VAL A 280 -27.71 25.32 -13.95
C VAL A 280 -26.98 26.27 -12.98
N GLY A 281 -27.62 26.65 -11.88
CA GLY A 281 -26.97 27.42 -10.81
C GLY A 281 -25.80 26.65 -10.19
N MET A 282 -25.97 25.35 -9.94
CA MET A 282 -24.90 24.46 -9.47
C MET A 282 -23.69 24.46 -10.41
N LEU A 283 -23.92 24.28 -11.72
CA LEU A 283 -22.86 24.28 -12.73
C LEU A 283 -22.10 25.61 -12.76
N LEU A 284 -22.83 26.74 -12.74
CA LEU A 284 -22.21 28.06 -12.73
C LEU A 284 -21.39 28.29 -11.46
N LEU A 285 -21.89 27.89 -10.30
CA LEU A 285 -21.16 28.03 -9.03
C LEU A 285 -19.91 27.14 -9.00
N LEU A 286 -19.98 25.90 -9.50
CA LEU A 286 -18.81 25.02 -9.57
C LEU A 286 -17.72 25.52 -10.52
N VAL A 287 -18.10 26.22 -11.60
CA VAL A 287 -17.15 26.74 -12.59
C VAL A 287 -16.59 28.11 -12.18
N PHE A 288 -17.45 29.05 -11.77
CA PHE A 288 -17.07 30.44 -11.52
C PHE A 288 -16.76 30.75 -10.04
N ALA A 289 -17.24 29.94 -9.10
CA ALA A 289 -17.02 30.12 -7.68
C ALA A 289 -16.39 28.88 -7.03
N PRO A 290 -15.18 28.46 -7.46
CA PRO A 290 -14.52 27.23 -6.99
C PRO A 290 -14.17 27.25 -5.50
N PHE A 291 -14.14 28.44 -4.90
CA PHE A 291 -13.88 28.65 -3.48
C PHE A 291 -15.06 28.27 -2.58
N ILE A 292 -16.27 28.11 -3.14
CA ILE A 292 -17.43 27.66 -2.37
C ILE A 292 -17.32 26.14 -2.18
N PRO A 293 -17.40 25.63 -0.94
CA PRO A 293 -17.35 24.20 -0.68
C PRO A 293 -18.42 23.44 -1.47
N GLY A 294 -18.03 22.38 -2.19
CA GLY A 294 -18.94 21.63 -3.06
C GLY A 294 -20.18 21.07 -2.35
N TRP A 295 -20.06 20.68 -1.08
CA TRP A 295 -21.20 20.20 -0.28
C TRP A 295 -22.27 21.28 -0.09
N PHE A 296 -21.88 22.55 0.01
CA PHE A 296 -22.80 23.67 0.18
C PHE A 296 -23.59 23.91 -1.11
N ILE A 297 -22.90 23.90 -2.26
CA ILE A 297 -23.53 24.02 -3.58
C ILE A 297 -24.52 22.85 -3.79
N LEU A 298 -24.13 21.62 -3.45
CA LEU A 298 -25.01 20.45 -3.54
C LEU A 298 -26.23 20.58 -2.62
N ALA A 299 -26.06 21.00 -1.37
CA ALA A 299 -27.16 21.22 -0.43
C ALA A 299 -28.14 22.29 -0.94
N ALA A 300 -27.62 23.41 -1.47
CA ALA A 300 -28.42 24.47 -2.07
C ALA A 300 -29.17 23.96 -3.32
N THR A 301 -28.54 23.10 -4.13
CA THR A 301 -29.15 22.50 -5.32
C THR A 301 -30.29 21.56 -4.96
N VAL A 302 -30.11 20.74 -3.93
CA VAL A 302 -31.17 19.85 -3.41
C VAL A 302 -32.32 20.68 -2.84
N ALA A 303 -32.04 21.69 -2.03
CA ALA A 303 -33.05 22.59 -1.48
C ALA A 303 -33.83 23.32 -2.60
N GLY A 304 -33.12 23.84 -3.60
CA GLY A 304 -33.73 24.44 -4.78
C GLY A 304 -34.60 23.45 -5.57
N THR A 305 -34.16 22.21 -5.71
CA THR A 305 -34.92 21.15 -6.41
C THR A 305 -36.20 20.82 -5.67
N VAL A 306 -36.14 20.69 -4.34
CA VAL A 306 -37.32 20.44 -3.50
C VAL A 306 -38.29 21.63 -3.56
N ALA A 307 -37.78 22.87 -3.45
CA ALA A 307 -38.61 24.07 -3.55
C ALA A 307 -39.30 24.17 -4.93
N THR A 308 -38.56 23.87 -6.00
CA THR A 308 -39.08 23.85 -7.38
C THR A 308 -40.12 22.75 -7.56
N TYR A 309 -39.93 21.56 -6.99
CA TYR A 309 -40.90 20.47 -7.07
C TYR A 309 -42.21 20.79 -6.31
N LEU A 310 -42.10 21.38 -5.12
CA LEU A 310 -43.25 21.69 -4.25
C LEU A 310 -44.01 22.95 -4.69
N ASN A 311 -43.34 23.93 -5.29
CA ASN A 311 -43.93 25.24 -5.63
C ASN A 311 -43.59 25.71 -7.04
N ALA A 312 -43.63 24.81 -8.03
CA ALA A 312 -43.16 25.11 -9.38
C ALA A 312 -43.80 26.37 -9.98
N GLY A 313 -45.13 26.56 -9.88
CA GLY A 313 -45.80 27.74 -10.43
C GLY A 313 -45.31 29.06 -9.83
N ARG A 314 -45.02 29.09 -8.53
CA ARG A 314 -44.46 30.28 -7.85
C ARG A 314 -43.01 30.53 -8.26
N VAL A 315 -42.18 29.48 -8.27
CA VAL A 315 -40.75 29.58 -8.60
C VAL A 315 -40.54 29.99 -10.06
N PHE A 316 -41.20 29.30 -11.00
CA PHE A 316 -41.10 29.61 -12.42
C PHE A 316 -41.82 30.92 -12.79
N GLY A 317 -42.90 31.28 -12.08
CA GLY A 317 -43.56 32.57 -12.23
C GLY A 317 -42.67 33.74 -11.80
N TRP A 318 -41.95 33.59 -10.68
CA TRP A 318 -40.95 34.56 -10.24
C TRP A 318 -39.79 34.68 -11.22
N LEU A 319 -39.21 33.56 -11.67
CA LEU A 319 -38.14 33.55 -12.68
C LEU A 319 -38.58 34.20 -14.00
N ALA A 320 -39.81 33.93 -14.45
CA ALA A 320 -40.37 34.57 -15.64
C ALA A 320 -40.55 36.09 -15.46
N GLY A 321 -40.84 36.56 -14.25
CA GLY A 321 -40.87 37.99 -13.92
C GLY A 321 -39.49 38.65 -14.02
N VAL A 322 -38.45 37.97 -13.51
CA VAL A 322 -37.06 38.46 -13.54
C VAL A 322 -36.52 38.56 -14.98
N VAL A 323 -36.86 37.59 -15.84
CA VAL A 323 -36.40 37.54 -17.24
C VAL A 323 -37.31 38.38 -18.18
N GLY A 324 -38.42 38.90 -17.66
CA GLY A 324 -39.45 39.60 -18.43
C GLY A 324 -40.57 38.66 -18.84
N SER A 325 -41.77 38.90 -18.29
CA SER A 325 -42.94 38.02 -18.41
C SER A 325 -43.43 37.80 -19.83
N GLU A 326 -43.20 38.77 -20.71
CA GLU A 326 -43.58 38.72 -22.13
C GLU A 326 -42.48 38.20 -23.04
N SER A 327 -41.27 37.99 -22.51
CA SER A 327 -40.16 37.42 -23.30
C SER A 327 -40.45 35.97 -23.70
N PRO A 328 -39.90 35.49 -24.84
CA PRO A 328 -40.01 34.09 -25.24
C PRO A 328 -39.52 33.13 -24.15
N THR A 329 -38.49 33.52 -23.40
CA THR A 329 -37.93 32.76 -22.28
C THR A 329 -38.89 32.74 -21.08
N GLY A 330 -39.49 33.88 -20.72
CA GLY A 330 -40.48 33.97 -19.64
C GLY A 330 -41.72 33.11 -19.90
N LYS A 331 -42.20 33.05 -21.15
CA LYS A 331 -43.31 32.18 -21.55
C LYS A 331 -42.95 30.68 -21.39
N ARG A 332 -41.76 30.28 -21.84
CA ARG A 332 -41.26 28.89 -21.67
C ARG A 332 -41.11 28.48 -20.21
N LEU A 333 -40.64 29.38 -19.35
CA LEU A 333 -40.52 29.13 -17.91
C LEU A 333 -41.88 28.84 -17.26
N ARG A 334 -42.91 29.64 -17.58
CA ARG A 334 -44.28 29.39 -17.08
C ARG A 334 -44.86 28.06 -17.56
N ILE A 335 -44.63 27.71 -18.84
CA ILE A 335 -45.04 26.40 -19.38
C ILE A 335 -44.36 25.27 -18.60
N LEU A 336 -43.06 25.38 -18.33
CA LEU A 336 -42.34 24.38 -17.54
C LEU A 336 -42.93 24.23 -16.12
N GLY A 337 -43.21 25.34 -15.45
CA GLY A 337 -43.83 25.34 -14.12
C GLY A 337 -45.19 24.65 -14.12
N GLY A 338 -46.05 24.96 -15.10
CA GLY A 338 -47.35 24.32 -15.27
C GLY A 338 -47.25 22.81 -15.59
N THR A 339 -46.27 22.40 -16.39
CA THR A 339 -46.02 20.98 -16.69
C THR A 339 -45.62 20.20 -15.44
N ILE A 340 -44.73 20.75 -14.60
CA ILE A 340 -44.34 20.12 -13.33
C ILE A 340 -45.54 20.00 -12.38
N GLU A 341 -46.38 21.04 -12.29
CA GLU A 341 -47.60 21.00 -11.46
C GLU A 341 -48.63 19.99 -11.97
N ASN A 342 -48.79 19.86 -13.29
CA ASN A 342 -49.69 18.86 -13.88
C ASN A 342 -49.18 17.44 -13.61
N LEU A 343 -47.89 17.17 -13.85
CA LEU A 343 -47.26 15.88 -13.57
C LEU A 343 -47.32 15.51 -12.08
N ARG A 344 -47.24 16.50 -11.18
CA ARG A 344 -47.45 16.32 -9.74
C ARG A 344 -48.93 16.18 -9.37
N GLY A 345 -49.85 16.83 -10.09
CA GLY A 345 -51.30 16.79 -9.84
C GLY A 345 -51.95 15.46 -10.24
N GLN A 346 -51.40 14.76 -11.23
CA GLN A 346 -51.77 13.40 -11.63
C GLN A 346 -51.47 12.32 -10.57
N VAL A 347 -51.03 12.73 -9.38
CA VAL A 347 -50.68 11.87 -8.24
C VAL A 347 -51.89 11.54 -7.34
N GLN A 348 -53.11 12.03 -7.66
CA GLN A 348 -54.35 11.61 -7.00
C GLN A 348 -54.89 10.28 -7.55
N PRO A 349 -55.43 9.38 -6.69
CA PRO A 349 -55.89 8.06 -7.11
C PRO A 349 -57.30 8.15 -7.70
N SER A 350 -57.43 8.40 -9.00
CA SER A 350 -58.66 8.08 -9.73
C SER A 350 -58.52 8.20 -11.24
N GLY A 351 -58.69 7.07 -11.93
CA GLY A 351 -59.21 7.03 -13.30
C GLY A 351 -58.19 6.72 -14.40
N PRO A 352 -58.56 5.90 -15.41
CA PRO A 352 -57.69 5.60 -16.55
C PRO A 352 -57.53 6.85 -17.41
N VAL A 353 -56.31 7.34 -17.53
CA VAL A 353 -55.95 8.34 -18.53
C VAL A 353 -55.88 7.62 -19.87
N ALA A 354 -56.69 8.09 -20.82
CA ALA A 354 -56.77 7.59 -22.18
C ALA A 354 -55.38 7.44 -22.80
N ALA A 355 -55.14 6.27 -23.39
CA ALA A 355 -53.94 5.97 -24.15
C ALA A 355 -53.88 6.86 -25.40
N ALA A 356 -52.85 7.69 -25.48
CA ALA A 356 -52.37 8.26 -26.73
C ALA A 356 -50.96 7.71 -26.98
N GLY A 357 -50.92 6.66 -27.81
CA GLY A 357 -49.81 6.30 -28.69
C GLY A 357 -48.43 6.08 -28.08
N ALA A 358 -48.12 4.83 -27.72
CA ALA A 358 -46.79 4.27 -27.92
C ALA A 358 -46.93 2.76 -28.10
N ALA A 359 -46.79 2.30 -29.34
CA ALA A 359 -46.64 0.88 -29.65
C ALA A 359 -45.33 0.39 -29.02
N ALA A 360 -45.43 -0.54 -28.09
CA ALA A 360 -44.32 -1.39 -27.66
C ALA A 360 -44.82 -2.83 -27.69
N ALA A 361 -44.18 -3.63 -28.53
CA ALA A 361 -44.46 -5.04 -28.72
C ALA A 361 -44.48 -5.78 -27.37
N ALA A 362 -45.55 -6.52 -27.13
CA ALA A 362 -45.61 -7.50 -26.05
C ALA A 362 -44.72 -8.68 -26.45
N VAL A 363 -43.57 -8.81 -25.79
CA VAL A 363 -42.81 -10.06 -25.76
C VAL A 363 -43.30 -10.80 -24.51
N ASP A 364 -43.97 -11.92 -24.76
CA ASP A 364 -44.32 -12.92 -23.77
C ASP A 364 -43.04 -13.45 -23.12
N ASN A 365 -42.94 -13.34 -21.80
CA ASN A 365 -41.77 -13.76 -21.03
C ASN A 365 -42.16 -14.83 -20.03
N SER A 366 -42.76 -15.90 -20.57
CA SER A 366 -43.10 -17.12 -19.86
C SER A 366 -41.98 -18.17 -19.94
N SER A 367 -40.70 -17.77 -19.83
CA SER A 367 -39.60 -18.68 -19.44
C SER A 367 -38.27 -17.93 -19.38
N THR A 368 -37.88 -17.37 -18.25
CA THR A 368 -36.46 -17.16 -17.88
C THR A 368 -36.36 -16.67 -16.44
N HIS A 369 -35.60 -17.38 -15.59
CA HIS A 369 -35.15 -16.81 -14.32
C HIS A 369 -34.22 -15.63 -14.64
N PRO A 370 -34.52 -14.38 -14.21
CA PRO A 370 -33.70 -13.23 -14.54
C PRO A 370 -32.38 -13.30 -13.77
N LEU A 371 -31.31 -13.70 -14.45
CA LEU A 371 -29.94 -13.50 -13.97
C LEU A 371 -29.67 -11.99 -14.05
N GLY A 372 -29.54 -11.33 -12.89
CA GLY A 372 -29.26 -9.90 -12.81
C GLY A 372 -27.88 -9.53 -13.36
N SER A 373 -27.49 -8.25 -13.27
CA SER A 373 -26.15 -7.74 -13.66
C SER A 373 -24.97 -8.38 -12.93
N HIS A 374 -25.23 -9.23 -11.94
CA HIS A 374 -24.24 -9.98 -11.17
C HIS A 374 -24.27 -11.49 -11.48
N GLY A 375 -24.88 -11.89 -12.59
CA GLY A 375 -25.03 -13.30 -12.98
C GLY A 375 -25.91 -14.06 -11.98
N SER A 376 -25.43 -15.20 -11.50
CA SER A 376 -26.12 -16.05 -10.50
C SER A 376 -25.98 -15.53 -9.06
N ALA A 377 -25.24 -14.44 -8.83
CA ALA A 377 -25.04 -13.90 -7.49
C ALA A 377 -26.29 -13.16 -6.99
N ARG A 378 -26.71 -13.49 -5.77
CA ARG A 378 -27.80 -12.83 -5.04
C ARG A 378 -27.41 -12.60 -3.59
N TRP A 379 -28.15 -11.72 -2.92
CA TRP A 379 -28.02 -11.57 -1.47
C TRP A 379 -28.36 -12.88 -0.76
N GLY A 380 -27.50 -13.27 0.18
CA GLY A 380 -27.72 -14.43 1.04
C GLY A 380 -28.84 -14.16 2.05
N THR A 381 -29.64 -15.17 2.34
CA THR A 381 -30.66 -15.12 3.38
C THR A 381 -30.07 -15.39 4.75
N VAL A 382 -30.75 -14.99 5.82
CA VAL A 382 -30.30 -15.25 7.21
C VAL A 382 -30.15 -16.76 7.47
N ASP A 383 -31.04 -17.57 6.91
CA ASP A 383 -30.97 -19.03 7.02
C ASP A 383 -29.75 -19.61 6.31
N GLU A 384 -29.38 -19.10 5.14
CA GLU A 384 -28.17 -19.51 4.43
C GLU A 384 -26.90 -19.12 5.20
N ILE A 385 -26.88 -17.92 5.78
CA ILE A 385 -25.77 -17.46 6.61
C ILE A 385 -25.64 -18.36 7.86
N ARG A 386 -26.76 -18.79 8.45
CA ARG A 386 -26.79 -19.73 9.59
C ARG A 386 -26.31 -21.12 9.18
N GLN A 387 -26.82 -21.67 8.08
CA GLN A 387 -26.43 -22.98 7.56
C GLN A 387 -24.95 -23.01 7.17
N GLY A 388 -24.42 -21.90 6.64
CA GLY A 388 -23.00 -21.71 6.35
C GLY A 388 -22.12 -21.54 7.60
N GLY A 389 -22.68 -21.55 8.81
CA GLY A 389 -21.92 -21.43 10.06
C GLY A 389 -21.39 -20.03 10.36
N HIS A 390 -21.90 -19.00 9.68
CA HIS A 390 -21.45 -17.61 9.84
C HIS A 390 -22.20 -16.86 10.96
N LEU A 391 -23.30 -17.41 11.48
CA LEU A 391 -23.94 -16.98 12.73
C LEU A 391 -23.57 -17.95 13.84
N VAL A 392 -22.79 -17.48 14.81
CA VAL A 392 -22.25 -18.31 15.91
C VAL A 392 -22.91 -17.98 17.23
N ALA A 393 -22.88 -18.94 18.17
CA ALA A 393 -23.33 -18.71 19.53
C ALA A 393 -22.50 -17.60 20.22
N PRO A 394 -23.12 -16.77 21.09
CA PRO A 394 -22.43 -15.74 21.84
C PRO A 394 -21.28 -16.32 22.66
N GLY A 395 -20.10 -15.71 22.55
CA GLY A 395 -18.93 -16.13 23.34
C GLY A 395 -18.04 -17.19 22.68
N LYS A 396 -18.35 -17.65 21.47
CA LYS A 396 -17.44 -18.46 20.64
C LYS A 396 -16.81 -17.60 19.53
N PRO A 397 -15.76 -16.81 19.81
CA PRO A 397 -15.09 -16.03 18.77
C PRO A 397 -14.36 -16.98 17.82
N GLY A 398 -14.92 -17.16 16.62
CA GLY A 398 -14.28 -17.84 15.50
C GLY A 398 -14.36 -16.93 14.28
N GLY A 399 -13.22 -16.37 13.86
CA GLY A 399 -13.11 -15.56 12.64
C GLY A 399 -13.47 -14.08 12.76
N PHE A 400 -13.27 -13.38 11.65
CA PHE A 400 -13.49 -11.94 11.51
C PHE A 400 -14.98 -11.61 11.55
N ALA A 401 -15.35 -10.58 12.29
CA ALA A 401 -16.65 -9.95 12.21
C ALA A 401 -16.66 -8.93 11.05
N LEU A 402 -17.47 -9.19 10.03
CA LEU A 402 -17.50 -8.37 8.79
C LEU A 402 -18.70 -7.45 8.68
N GLY A 403 -19.75 -7.70 9.47
CA GLY A 403 -20.97 -6.91 9.42
C GLY A 403 -21.97 -7.39 10.47
N ARG A 404 -23.11 -6.69 10.57
CA ARG A 404 -24.24 -7.09 11.41
C ARG A 404 -25.37 -7.60 10.52
N VAL A 405 -25.93 -8.74 10.89
CA VAL A 405 -27.13 -9.30 10.27
C VAL A 405 -28.35 -8.67 10.96
N PRO A 406 -29.21 -7.92 10.25
CA PRO A 406 -30.31 -7.15 10.85
C PRO A 406 -31.33 -8.02 11.59
N ASP A 407 -31.57 -9.26 11.13
CA ASP A 407 -32.58 -10.18 11.65
C ASP A 407 -31.95 -11.46 12.24
N ALA A 408 -30.80 -11.33 12.90
CA ALA A 408 -30.16 -12.47 13.55
C ALA A 408 -31.05 -13.09 14.64
N LEU A 409 -31.12 -14.43 14.68
CA LEU A 409 -31.95 -15.17 15.60
C LEU A 409 -31.63 -14.85 17.08
N ALA A 410 -32.66 -14.78 17.93
CA ALA A 410 -32.49 -14.53 19.35
C ALA A 410 -31.55 -15.59 19.98
N GLY A 411 -30.54 -15.12 20.72
CA GLY A 411 -29.54 -15.99 21.32
C GLY A 411 -28.30 -16.26 20.45
N MET A 412 -28.19 -15.71 19.24
CA MET A 412 -26.99 -15.76 18.39
C MET A 412 -26.18 -14.45 18.42
N ASP A 413 -24.88 -14.49 18.11
CA ASP A 413 -24.11 -13.27 17.81
C ASP A 413 -24.62 -12.69 16.49
N ALA A 414 -25.16 -11.47 16.53
CA ALA A 414 -25.70 -10.79 15.35
C ALA A 414 -24.62 -10.37 14.33
N ARG A 415 -23.34 -10.64 14.59
CA ARG A 415 -22.23 -10.36 13.67
C ARG A 415 -22.00 -11.53 12.72
N PHE A 416 -21.89 -11.24 11.43
CA PHE A 416 -21.45 -12.20 10.41
C PHE A 416 -19.98 -12.57 10.66
N ARG A 417 -19.71 -13.86 10.88
CA ARG A 417 -18.38 -14.41 11.16
C ARG A 417 -17.80 -15.12 9.96
N PHE A 418 -16.56 -14.81 9.63
CA PHE A 418 -15.84 -15.46 8.54
C PHE A 418 -14.44 -15.91 8.96
N VAL A 419 -14.10 -17.16 8.64
CA VAL A 419 -12.78 -17.73 8.85
C VAL A 419 -12.11 -17.88 7.48
N GLY A 420 -11.04 -17.13 7.26
CA GLY A 420 -10.33 -17.07 5.99
C GLY A 420 -9.64 -15.72 5.81
N HIS A 421 -9.15 -15.46 4.60
CA HIS A 421 -8.58 -14.16 4.25
C HIS A 421 -9.68 -13.17 3.88
N VAL A 422 -9.54 -11.93 4.34
CA VAL A 422 -10.50 -10.85 4.11
C VAL A 422 -9.76 -9.65 3.56
N VAL A 423 -10.29 -9.07 2.48
CA VAL A 423 -9.86 -7.77 1.96
C VAL A 423 -10.95 -6.74 2.21
N THR A 424 -10.58 -5.60 2.79
CA THR A 424 -11.49 -4.46 2.97
C THR A 424 -11.07 -3.33 2.05
N VAL A 425 -11.91 -3.02 1.06
CA VAL A 425 -11.70 -1.91 0.12
C VAL A 425 -12.63 -0.78 0.51
N ALA A 426 -12.08 0.37 0.90
CA ALA A 426 -12.88 1.52 1.28
C ALA A 426 -12.10 2.84 1.05
N PRO A 427 -12.77 3.93 0.60
CA PRO A 427 -12.15 5.25 0.44
C PRO A 427 -11.56 5.82 1.74
N THR A 428 -10.72 6.85 1.65
CA THR A 428 -10.26 7.60 2.83
C THR A 428 -11.45 8.23 3.56
N GLY A 429 -11.42 8.24 4.90
CA GLY A 429 -12.51 8.78 5.72
C GLY A 429 -13.77 7.90 5.88
N SER A 430 -13.87 6.78 5.16
CA SER A 430 -15.02 5.85 5.23
C SER A 430 -15.13 5.04 6.54
N GLY A 431 -14.15 5.18 7.44
CA GLY A 431 -14.15 4.50 8.73
C GLY A 431 -13.61 3.06 8.72
N LYS A 432 -12.83 2.62 7.72
CA LYS A 432 -12.25 1.25 7.68
C LYS A 432 -11.53 0.83 8.98
N GLY A 433 -10.84 1.78 9.63
CA GLY A 433 -10.19 1.54 10.93
C GLY A 433 -11.19 1.27 12.05
N ILE A 434 -12.16 2.18 12.23
CA ILE A 434 -13.14 2.15 13.31
C ILE A 434 -14.19 1.05 13.11
N GLY A 435 -14.59 0.79 11.86
CA GLY A 435 -15.68 -0.14 11.52
C GLY A 435 -15.24 -1.58 11.33
N ALA A 436 -13.99 -1.83 10.91
CA ALA A 436 -13.52 -3.18 10.60
C ALA A 436 -12.26 -3.56 11.39
N VAL A 437 -11.18 -2.77 11.33
CA VAL A 437 -9.87 -3.15 11.89
C VAL A 437 -9.88 -3.19 13.42
N ILE A 438 -10.21 -2.07 14.07
CA ILE A 438 -10.17 -1.95 15.54
C ILE A 438 -11.10 -2.95 16.23
N PRO A 439 -12.37 -3.13 15.81
CA PRO A 439 -13.26 -4.11 16.43
C PRO A 439 -12.72 -5.54 16.34
N ASN A 440 -12.15 -5.93 15.20
CA ASN A 440 -11.57 -7.27 15.03
C ASN A 440 -10.29 -7.45 15.86
N LEU A 441 -9.43 -6.44 15.99
CA LEU A 441 -8.27 -6.49 16.87
C LEU A 441 -8.64 -6.59 18.35
N LEU A 442 -9.79 -6.05 18.76
CA LEU A 442 -10.27 -6.17 20.14
C LEU A 442 -10.98 -7.50 20.42
N ASP A 443 -11.65 -8.07 19.41
CA ASP A 443 -12.46 -9.29 19.54
C ASP A 443 -11.64 -10.57 19.28
N TYR A 444 -10.57 -10.51 18.48
CA TYR A 444 -9.75 -11.67 18.12
C TYR A 444 -8.84 -12.09 19.28
N PRO A 445 -9.00 -13.33 19.81
CA PRO A 445 -8.30 -13.77 21.01
C PRO A 445 -6.85 -14.21 20.75
N GLY A 446 -6.48 -14.49 19.50
CA GLY A 446 -5.14 -14.96 19.14
C GLY A 446 -4.12 -13.84 18.96
N SER A 447 -2.89 -14.22 18.64
CA SER A 447 -1.82 -13.29 18.28
C SER A 447 -2.13 -12.55 16.97
N ALA A 448 -1.74 -11.28 16.90
CA ALA A 448 -1.96 -10.46 15.71
C ALA A 448 -0.69 -9.65 15.42
N LEU A 449 -0.20 -9.72 14.18
CA LEU A 449 0.81 -8.83 13.63
C LEU A 449 0.09 -7.76 12.81
N VAL A 450 0.31 -6.48 13.14
CA VAL A 450 -0.39 -5.36 12.51
C VAL A 450 0.63 -4.38 11.96
N LEU A 451 0.61 -4.18 10.64
CA LEU A 451 1.38 -3.13 9.97
C LEU A 451 0.59 -1.82 10.08
N ASP A 452 0.92 -1.01 11.07
CA ASP A 452 0.21 0.22 11.41
C ASP A 452 1.09 1.45 11.17
N VAL A 453 1.20 1.87 9.90
CA VAL A 453 2.04 3.00 9.45
C VAL A 453 1.73 4.29 10.21
N LYS A 454 0.50 4.47 10.70
CA LYS A 454 0.05 5.67 11.43
C LYS A 454 0.05 5.51 12.96
N GLY A 455 0.18 4.29 13.49
CA GLY A 455 0.13 4.01 14.93
C GLY A 455 -1.27 4.12 15.58
N GLU A 456 -2.33 4.40 14.82
CA GLU A 456 -3.69 4.62 15.34
C GLU A 456 -4.30 3.34 15.92
N ASN A 457 -4.05 2.19 15.29
CA ASN A 457 -4.59 0.91 15.76
C ASN A 457 -3.89 0.46 17.04
N ALA A 458 -2.57 0.63 17.10
CA ALA A 458 -1.79 0.32 18.30
C ALA A 458 -2.21 1.20 19.48
N ALA A 459 -2.37 2.51 19.28
CA ALA A 459 -2.78 3.45 20.32
C ALA A 459 -4.13 3.06 20.96
N VAL A 460 -5.10 2.61 20.15
CA VAL A 460 -6.44 2.24 20.64
C VAL A 460 -6.47 0.84 21.26
N THR A 461 -5.74 -0.13 20.69
CA THR A 461 -5.94 -1.55 21.03
C THR A 461 -4.89 -2.13 21.99
N ALA A 462 -3.70 -1.52 22.11
CA ALA A 462 -2.57 -2.10 22.87
C ALA A 462 -2.88 -2.29 24.36
N ARG A 463 -3.66 -1.40 24.99
CA ARG A 463 -4.05 -1.57 26.39
C ARG A 463 -4.98 -2.77 26.57
N ALA A 464 -5.98 -2.91 25.71
CA ALA A 464 -6.96 -3.99 25.79
C ALA A 464 -6.32 -5.35 25.50
N ARG A 465 -5.36 -5.42 24.57
CA ARG A 465 -4.65 -6.65 24.20
C ARG A 465 -3.54 -7.06 25.17
N ARG A 466 -3.05 -6.15 26.03
CA ARG A 466 -2.07 -6.44 27.11
C ARG A 466 -2.72 -6.98 28.39
N ALA A 467 -4.01 -6.79 28.59
CA ALA A 467 -4.69 -7.24 29.80
C ALA A 467 -4.85 -8.78 29.81
N PRO A 468 -4.46 -9.50 30.87
CA PRO A 468 -4.68 -10.94 30.98
C PRO A 468 -6.19 -11.24 31.04
N GLY A 469 -6.69 -11.99 30.05
CA GLY A 469 -8.09 -12.40 29.97
C GLY A 469 -8.99 -11.38 29.26
N GLY A 470 -9.19 -11.58 27.95
CA GLY A 470 -9.96 -10.72 27.05
C GLY A 470 -11.48 -10.62 27.29
N ARG A 471 -11.94 -10.40 28.53
CA ARG A 471 -13.38 -10.23 28.86
C ARG A 471 -13.77 -8.86 29.45
N SER A 472 -12.82 -8.02 29.86
CA SER A 472 -13.17 -6.75 30.55
C SER A 472 -13.35 -5.53 29.63
N ALA A 473 -13.13 -5.63 28.32
CA ALA A 473 -13.29 -4.49 27.40
C ALA A 473 -14.74 -4.19 26.98
N ARG A 474 -15.73 -5.01 27.37
CA ARG A 474 -17.14 -4.82 26.96
C ARG A 474 -17.82 -3.58 27.56
N ARG A 475 -17.22 -2.93 28.57
CA ARG A 475 -17.78 -1.72 29.21
C ARG A 475 -17.29 -0.39 28.61
N SER A 476 -16.22 -0.36 27.81
CA SER A 476 -15.62 0.93 27.39
C SER A 476 -16.19 1.53 26.10
N ILE A 477 -16.88 0.76 25.25
CA ILE A 477 -17.35 1.24 23.93
C ILE A 477 -18.57 2.18 24.04
N ARG A 478 -19.30 2.17 25.17
CA ARG A 478 -20.42 3.11 25.38
C ARG A 478 -19.97 4.58 25.58
N SER A 479 -18.69 4.81 25.91
CA SER A 479 -18.14 6.14 26.19
C SER A 479 -17.63 6.91 24.96
N ILE A 480 -17.43 6.26 23.82
CA ILE A 480 -16.86 6.92 22.62
C ILE A 480 -17.96 7.51 21.72
N ARG A 481 -19.23 7.17 21.96
CA ARG A 481 -20.36 7.73 21.20
C ARG A 481 -20.88 9.08 21.72
N SER A 482 -20.28 9.62 22.78
CA SER A 482 -20.71 10.88 23.41
C SER A 482 -19.63 11.97 23.40
N ARG A 483 -18.70 11.93 22.45
CA ARG A 483 -17.80 13.06 22.15
C ARG A 483 -17.74 13.29 20.65
#